data_AF-A0A4U7ETM5-F1
#
_entry.id   AF-A0A4U7ETM5-F1
#
_cell.length_a   1.000
_cell.length_b   1.000
_cell.length_c   1.000
_cell.angle_alpha   90.00
_cell.angle_beta   90.00
_cell.angle_gamma   90.00
#
_symmetry.space_group_name_H-M   'P 1'
#
loop_
_entity.id
_entity.type
_entity.pdbx_description
1 polymer ?
#
loop_
_entity_poly.entity_id
_entity_poly.type
_entity_poly.pdbx_seq_one_letter_code
_entity_poly.pdbx_strand_id
1 'polypeptide(L)'
;MVSLRPLAALPVVGVVADGRTYRHLLYLLIALPLWIAYSGFVTFALAFGIVFSVVLVGVGVLIAAVVGSRLVAGLERWLANRLLGTDLVAADDLPDAANDGSASALATVRAYLAAPSTWRGLGFLSLKFWVTVLAFAPLVVLANALSLAAAPIRYPYAPEFGELNGEPLVWAVDTAPEAGLAAGLGVVGVLVGLHLTNLIAGGARLMAIGLLGDGTGREGAESAVGSGGDGDRVTVDREPGPDREPEPDREPEPDREPEIDGASADAGSGADAEESGSSAVPDADGFEFGDDPEAPDEGDGRADRG
;
A
#
# COMPACT_ATOMS: atom_id res chain seq x y z
N MET A 1 -17.64 31.61 16.71
CA MET A 1 -16.99 30.31 16.42
C MET A 1 -17.81 29.61 15.35
N VAL A 2 -17.41 29.71 14.09
CA VAL A 2 -18.12 29.09 12.97
C VAL A 2 -17.81 27.59 13.01
N SER A 3 -18.83 26.76 13.18
CA SER A 3 -18.69 25.31 13.16
C SER A 3 -18.15 24.88 11.79
N LEU A 4 -16.94 24.33 11.74
CA LEU A 4 -16.29 23.81 10.51
C LEU A 4 -16.87 22.47 10.03
N ARG A 5 -17.83 21.91 10.78
CA ARG A 5 -18.49 20.63 10.45
C ARG A 5 -19.26 20.58 9.11
N PRO A 6 -19.86 21.66 8.56
CA PRO A 6 -20.65 21.53 7.34
C PRO A 6 -19.79 21.39 6.07
N LEU A 7 -18.53 21.84 6.09
CA LEU A 7 -17.65 21.75 4.91
C LEU A 7 -17.03 20.36 4.72
N ALA A 8 -16.76 19.64 5.83
CA ALA A 8 -16.31 18.26 5.79
C ALA A 8 -17.36 17.28 5.24
N ALA A 9 -18.65 17.63 5.33
CA ALA A 9 -19.76 16.83 4.81
C ALA A 9 -19.93 16.96 3.28
N LEU A 10 -19.32 17.95 2.64
CA LEU A 10 -19.38 18.11 1.19
C LEU A 10 -18.28 17.26 0.55
N PRO A 11 -18.61 16.25 -0.30
CA PRO A 11 -17.62 15.29 -0.80
C PRO A 11 -16.48 15.94 -1.60
N VAL A 12 -16.75 17.08 -2.24
CA VAL A 12 -15.76 17.79 -3.07
C VAL A 12 -14.76 18.60 -2.23
N VAL A 13 -15.21 19.24 -1.14
CA VAL A 13 -14.38 20.14 -0.30
C VAL A 13 -13.83 19.42 0.93
N GLY A 14 -14.54 18.40 1.41
CA GLY A 14 -14.15 17.58 2.56
C GLY A 14 -12.79 16.90 2.38
N VAL A 15 -12.34 16.72 1.13
CA VAL A 15 -11.01 16.21 0.78
C VAL A 15 -9.86 17.01 1.40
N VAL A 16 -10.06 18.32 1.59
CA VAL A 16 -9.09 19.24 2.21
C VAL A 16 -9.05 19.04 3.73
N ALA A 17 -10.16 18.65 4.35
CA ALA A 17 -10.21 18.42 5.79
C ALA A 17 -9.90 16.96 6.19
N ASP A 18 -9.90 16.04 5.22
CA ASP A 18 -9.65 14.62 5.46
C ASP A 18 -8.15 14.33 5.62
N GLY A 19 -7.76 13.93 6.84
CA GLY A 19 -6.39 13.51 7.16
C GLY A 19 -5.87 12.36 6.27
N ARG A 20 -6.76 11.53 5.71
CA ARG A 20 -6.39 10.45 4.80
C ARG A 20 -5.79 10.96 3.49
N THR A 21 -6.31 12.07 2.95
CA THR A 21 -5.78 12.69 1.73
C THR A 21 -4.31 13.05 1.88
N TYR A 22 -3.91 13.57 3.04
CA TYR A 22 -2.53 13.93 3.31
C TYR A 22 -1.61 12.72 3.48
N ARG A 23 -2.11 11.61 4.02
CA ARG A 23 -1.38 10.34 4.05
C ARG A 23 -1.19 9.77 2.65
N HIS A 24 -2.22 9.83 1.81
CA HIS A 24 -2.13 9.47 0.39
C HIS A 24 -1.12 10.35 -0.35
N LEU A 25 -1.14 11.66 -0.12
CA LEU A 25 -0.16 12.60 -0.69
C LEU A 25 1.26 12.24 -0.26
N LEU A 26 1.46 11.98 1.04
CA LEU A 26 2.74 11.57 1.59
C LEU A 26 3.22 10.25 0.98
N TYR A 27 2.32 9.29 0.74
CA TYR A 27 2.67 8.03 0.08
C TYR A 27 3.19 8.28 -1.33
N LEU A 28 2.52 9.12 -2.11
CA LEU A 28 2.97 9.48 -3.46
C LEU A 28 4.29 10.25 -3.44
N LEU A 29 4.49 11.15 -2.46
CA LEU A 29 5.73 11.90 -2.32
C LEU A 29 6.92 10.98 -1.99
N ILE A 30 6.72 9.99 -1.11
CA ILE A 30 7.73 8.97 -0.78
C ILE A 30 7.94 7.99 -1.95
N ALA A 31 6.91 7.72 -2.76
CA ALA A 31 7.03 6.86 -3.92
C ALA A 31 8.04 7.37 -4.97
N LEU A 32 8.22 8.70 -5.08
CA LEU A 32 9.17 9.33 -5.99
C LEU A 32 10.65 8.96 -5.68
N PRO A 33 11.20 9.21 -4.48
CA PRO A 33 12.57 8.79 -4.16
C PRO A 33 12.72 7.26 -4.09
N LEU A 34 11.69 6.54 -3.64
CA LEU A 34 11.73 5.06 -3.64
C LEU A 34 11.88 4.48 -5.04
N TRP A 35 11.24 5.08 -6.04
CA TRP A 35 11.43 4.65 -7.42
C TRP A 35 12.90 4.72 -7.86
N ILE A 36 13.62 5.78 -7.50
CA ILE A 36 15.05 5.93 -7.80
C ILE A 36 15.84 4.81 -7.11
N ALA A 37 15.56 4.56 -5.83
CA ALA A 37 16.22 3.51 -5.07
C ALA A 37 15.96 2.11 -5.65
N TYR A 38 14.71 1.78 -5.98
CA TYR A 38 14.32 0.48 -6.50
C TYR A 38 14.83 0.25 -7.92
N SER A 39 14.72 1.24 -8.80
CA SER A 39 15.25 1.15 -10.16
C SER A 39 16.76 1.02 -10.16
N GLY A 40 17.47 1.75 -9.29
CA GLY A 40 18.91 1.60 -9.07
C GLY A 40 19.29 0.21 -8.59
N PHE A 41 18.61 -0.30 -7.56
CA PHE A 41 18.81 -1.66 -7.04
C PHE A 41 18.61 -2.73 -8.12
N VAL A 42 17.47 -2.71 -8.83
CA VAL A 42 17.16 -3.68 -9.88
C VAL A 42 18.15 -3.59 -11.04
N THR A 43 18.45 -2.38 -11.51
CA THR A 43 19.39 -2.18 -12.62
C THR A 43 20.79 -2.64 -12.25
N PHE A 44 21.27 -2.29 -11.05
CA PHE A 44 22.56 -2.75 -10.55
C PHE A 44 22.60 -4.26 -10.44
N ALA A 45 21.62 -4.86 -9.76
CA ALA A 45 21.54 -6.30 -9.57
C ALA A 45 21.53 -7.07 -10.90
N LEU A 46 20.72 -6.63 -11.87
CA LEU A 46 20.62 -7.30 -13.17
C LEU A 46 21.87 -7.08 -14.01
N ALA A 47 22.33 -5.84 -14.19
CA ALA A 47 23.47 -5.53 -15.03
C ALA A 47 24.75 -6.17 -14.48
N PHE A 48 25.04 -5.93 -13.19
CA PHE A 48 26.22 -6.50 -12.53
C PHE A 48 26.08 -8.02 -12.39
N GLY A 49 24.91 -8.51 -11.99
CA GLY A 49 24.65 -9.94 -11.84
C GLY A 49 24.84 -10.73 -13.13
N ILE A 50 24.34 -10.21 -14.26
CA ILE A 50 24.50 -10.86 -15.57
C ILE A 50 25.96 -10.76 -16.04
N VAL A 51 26.57 -9.57 -16.01
CA VAL A 51 27.94 -9.37 -16.51
C VAL A 51 28.95 -10.20 -15.72
N PHE A 52 28.83 -10.23 -14.39
CA PHE A 52 29.75 -10.97 -13.52
C PHE A 52 29.33 -12.43 -13.30
N SER A 53 28.26 -12.91 -13.92
CA SER A 53 27.84 -14.31 -13.81
C SER A 53 28.91 -15.29 -14.30
N VAL A 54 29.71 -14.89 -15.28
CA VAL A 54 30.79 -15.70 -15.89
C VAL A 54 31.83 -16.14 -14.86
N VAL A 55 32.04 -15.33 -13.81
CA VAL A 55 32.99 -15.61 -12.72
C VAL A 55 32.28 -16.05 -11.43
N LEU A 56 31.02 -16.49 -11.52
CA LEU A 56 30.12 -16.87 -10.41
C LEU A 56 29.77 -15.75 -9.42
N VAL A 57 30.55 -14.67 -9.34
CA VAL A 57 30.25 -13.50 -8.48
C VAL A 57 28.88 -12.90 -8.81
N GLY A 58 28.56 -12.77 -10.09
CA GLY A 58 27.28 -12.22 -10.52
C GLY A 58 26.09 -13.10 -10.15
N VAL A 59 26.27 -14.43 -10.07
CA VAL A 59 25.23 -15.33 -9.56
C VAL A 59 24.92 -14.99 -8.10
N GLY A 60 25.94 -14.81 -7.25
CA GLY A 60 25.74 -14.38 -5.87
C GLY A 60 24.97 -13.05 -5.75
N VAL A 61 25.26 -12.08 -6.62
CA VAL A 61 24.54 -10.80 -6.68
C VAL A 61 23.07 -10.98 -7.08
N LEU A 62 22.77 -11.84 -8.05
CA LEU A 62 21.39 -12.15 -8.44
C LEU A 62 20.62 -12.83 -7.30
N ILE A 63 21.25 -13.75 -6.56
CA ILE A 63 20.64 -14.38 -5.38
C ILE A 63 20.33 -13.33 -4.31
N ALA A 64 21.31 -12.46 -4.01
CA ALA A 64 21.11 -11.37 -3.07
C ALA A 64 20.00 -10.41 -3.52
N ALA A 65 19.85 -10.20 -4.83
CA ALA A 65 18.78 -9.37 -5.38
C ALA A 65 17.39 -9.99 -5.19
N VAL A 66 17.27 -11.31 -5.37
CA VAL A 66 16.03 -12.05 -5.11
C VAL A 66 15.65 -11.97 -3.63
N VAL A 67 16.59 -12.17 -2.71
CA VAL A 67 16.34 -11.99 -1.26
C VAL A 67 15.99 -10.54 -0.94
N GLY A 68 16.75 -9.58 -1.48
CA GLY A 68 16.50 -8.15 -1.29
C GLY A 68 15.13 -7.70 -1.80
N SER A 69 14.60 -8.34 -2.85
CA SER A 69 13.26 -8.05 -3.35
C SER A 69 12.15 -8.33 -2.33
N ARG A 70 12.35 -9.30 -1.41
CA ARG A 70 11.41 -9.54 -0.30
C ARG A 70 11.44 -8.40 0.72
N LEU A 71 12.62 -7.85 1.01
CA LEU A 71 12.74 -6.68 1.89
C LEU A 71 12.03 -5.46 1.27
N VAL A 72 12.21 -5.25 -0.04
CA VAL A 72 11.48 -4.20 -0.78
C VAL A 72 9.97 -4.41 -0.69
N ALA A 73 9.48 -5.64 -0.91
CA ALA A 73 8.07 -5.97 -0.77
C ALA A 73 7.55 -5.77 0.66
N GLY A 74 8.36 -6.11 1.68
CA GLY A 74 8.05 -5.85 3.10
C GLY A 74 7.92 -4.37 3.42
N LEU A 75 8.85 -3.55 2.93
CA LEU A 75 8.80 -2.09 3.05
C LEU A 75 7.53 -1.52 2.39
N GLU A 76 7.18 -2.00 1.20
CA GLU A 76 5.96 -1.55 0.50
C GLU A 76 4.67 -1.96 1.23
N ARG A 77 4.62 -3.15 1.83
CA ARG A 77 3.51 -3.53 2.74
C ARG A 77 3.42 -2.59 3.92
N TRP A 78 4.55 -2.27 4.56
CA TRP A 78 4.58 -1.35 5.69
C TRP A 78 4.09 0.06 5.30
N LEU A 79 4.55 0.59 4.16
CA LEU A 79 4.08 1.88 3.62
C LEU A 79 2.58 1.85 3.34
N ALA A 80 2.09 0.79 2.69
CA ALA A 80 0.67 0.65 2.39
C ALA A 80 -0.18 0.58 3.67
N ASN A 81 0.24 -0.19 4.66
CA ASN A 81 -0.49 -0.31 5.93
C ASN A 81 -0.56 1.03 6.66
N ARG A 82 0.57 1.74 6.72
CA ARG A 82 0.67 3.01 7.46
C ARG A 82 -0.03 4.18 6.74
N LEU A 83 0.07 4.28 5.42
CA LEU A 83 -0.37 5.47 4.68
C LEU A 83 -1.62 5.25 3.83
N LEU A 84 -1.87 4.04 3.34
CA LEU A 84 -3.04 3.72 2.49
C LEU A 84 -4.19 3.06 3.27
N GLY A 85 -3.96 2.69 4.53
CA GLY A 85 -4.95 2.02 5.38
C GLY A 85 -5.25 0.60 4.88
N THR A 86 -4.19 -0.17 4.65
CA THR A 86 -4.28 -1.62 4.39
C THR A 86 -3.86 -2.40 5.63
N ASP A 87 -4.11 -3.70 5.60
CA ASP A 87 -3.65 -4.65 6.61
C ASP A 87 -3.02 -5.86 5.91
N LEU A 88 -1.85 -5.62 5.33
CA LEU A 88 -1.09 -6.60 4.55
C LEU A 88 -0.10 -7.31 5.47
N VAL A 89 -0.18 -8.64 5.49
CA VAL A 89 0.75 -9.51 6.19
C VAL A 89 1.85 -9.98 5.22
N ALA A 90 3.00 -10.38 5.75
CA ALA A 90 4.07 -10.95 4.95
C ALA A 90 3.67 -12.35 4.46
N ALA A 91 3.89 -12.63 3.18
CA ALA A 91 3.59 -13.93 2.59
C ALA A 91 4.49 -15.03 3.19
N ASP A 92 3.85 -16.12 3.63
CA ASP A 92 4.49 -17.30 4.22
C ASP A 92 4.43 -18.51 3.26
N ASP A 93 5.09 -18.35 2.11
CA ASP A 93 5.07 -19.34 1.01
C ASP A 93 6.44 -19.95 0.70
N LEU A 94 7.41 -19.74 1.60
CA LEU A 94 8.77 -20.25 1.49
C LEU A 94 8.99 -21.34 2.54
N PRO A 95 9.69 -22.45 2.20
CA PRO A 95 10.07 -23.46 3.17
C PRO A 95 10.97 -22.86 4.28
N ASP A 96 10.81 -23.30 5.51
CA ASP A 96 11.61 -22.84 6.66
C ASP A 96 13.12 -22.88 6.40
N ALA A 97 13.60 -23.95 5.76
CA ALA A 97 15.01 -24.12 5.40
C ALA A 97 15.54 -23.04 4.42
N ALA A 98 14.67 -22.46 3.60
CA ALA A 98 15.01 -21.34 2.71
C ALA A 98 14.94 -19.98 3.43
N ASN A 99 14.20 -19.89 4.55
CA ASN A 99 14.07 -18.71 5.38
C ASN A 99 15.19 -18.59 6.42
N ASP A 100 15.61 -19.70 7.04
CA ASP A 100 16.65 -19.75 8.07
C ASP A 100 18.08 -19.86 7.51
N GLY A 101 18.23 -20.00 6.19
CA GLY A 101 19.51 -20.08 5.49
C GLY A 101 20.20 -21.45 5.57
N SER A 102 19.51 -22.49 6.05
CA SER A 102 20.03 -23.85 6.12
C SER A 102 20.03 -24.59 4.78
N ALA A 103 19.23 -24.13 3.80
CA ALA A 103 19.18 -24.71 2.46
C ALA A 103 20.38 -24.32 1.58
N SER A 104 20.78 -25.23 0.68
CA SER A 104 21.78 -24.92 -0.34
C SER A 104 21.36 -23.73 -1.22
N ALA A 105 22.31 -22.91 -1.68
CA ALA A 105 22.01 -21.72 -2.49
C ALA A 105 21.12 -22.01 -3.71
N LEU A 106 21.32 -23.14 -4.38
CA LEU A 106 20.49 -23.59 -5.49
C LEU A 106 19.06 -23.96 -5.06
N ALA A 107 18.91 -24.61 -3.91
CA ALA A 107 17.59 -24.95 -3.36
C ALA A 107 16.84 -23.68 -2.92
N THR A 108 17.52 -22.72 -2.30
CA THR A 108 16.96 -21.41 -1.94
C THR A 108 16.49 -20.66 -3.18
N VAL A 109 17.32 -20.52 -4.20
CA VAL A 109 16.92 -19.86 -5.46
C VAL A 109 15.71 -20.54 -6.09
N ARG A 110 15.72 -21.87 -6.17
CA ARG A 110 14.60 -22.64 -6.72
C ARG A 110 13.32 -22.44 -5.91
N ALA A 111 13.41 -22.42 -4.58
CA ALA A 111 12.27 -22.16 -3.70
C ALA A 111 11.70 -20.76 -3.93
N TYR A 112 12.56 -19.74 -4.03
CA TYR A 112 12.13 -18.36 -4.29
C TYR A 112 11.50 -18.19 -5.67
N LEU A 113 12.03 -18.84 -6.70
CA LEU A 113 11.45 -18.78 -8.05
C LEU A 113 10.14 -19.58 -8.17
N ALA A 114 9.97 -20.63 -7.36
CA ALA A 114 8.74 -21.41 -7.30
C ALA A 114 7.64 -20.71 -6.48
N ALA A 115 8.02 -19.86 -5.51
CA ALA A 115 7.10 -19.13 -4.65
C ALA A 115 6.27 -18.10 -5.45
N PRO A 116 4.93 -18.20 -5.47
CA PRO A 116 4.07 -17.26 -6.18
C PRO A 116 4.21 -15.81 -5.72
N SER A 117 4.50 -15.58 -4.44
CA SER A 117 4.63 -14.22 -3.91
C SER A 117 5.86 -13.47 -4.45
N THR A 118 6.90 -14.18 -4.90
CA THR A 118 8.05 -13.56 -5.57
C THR A 118 7.62 -12.90 -6.88
N TRP A 119 6.82 -13.61 -7.69
CA TRP A 119 6.29 -13.09 -8.96
C TRP A 119 5.27 -11.98 -8.75
N ARG A 120 4.42 -12.10 -7.73
CA ARG A 120 3.46 -11.04 -7.37
C ARG A 120 4.19 -9.77 -6.88
N GLY A 121 5.24 -9.93 -6.08
CA GLY A 121 6.10 -8.83 -5.65
C GLY A 121 6.80 -8.15 -6.83
N LEU A 122 7.28 -8.92 -7.81
CA LEU A 122 7.87 -8.37 -9.02
C LEU A 122 6.84 -7.64 -9.89
N GLY A 123 5.64 -8.20 -10.03
CA GLY A 123 4.51 -7.56 -10.69
C GLY A 123 4.12 -6.24 -10.01
N PHE A 124 4.11 -6.22 -8.67
CA PHE A 124 3.88 -5.01 -7.89
C PHE A 124 4.95 -3.96 -8.20
N LEU A 125 6.23 -4.33 -8.18
CA LEU A 125 7.33 -3.41 -8.45
C LEU A 125 7.30 -2.85 -9.89
N SER A 126 6.89 -3.68 -10.86
CA SER A 126 6.67 -3.25 -12.24
C SER A 126 5.53 -2.23 -12.35
N LEU A 127 4.42 -2.46 -11.66
CA LEU A 127 3.26 -1.56 -11.71
C LEU A 127 3.48 -0.29 -10.86
N LYS A 128 4.30 -0.38 -9.81
CA LYS A 128 4.74 0.74 -8.97
C LYS A 128 5.43 1.84 -9.77
N PHE A 129 6.16 1.48 -10.83
CA PHE A 129 6.71 2.46 -11.79
C PHE A 129 5.63 3.42 -12.30
N TRP A 130 4.53 2.87 -12.82
CA TRP A 130 3.44 3.66 -13.38
C TRP A 130 2.74 4.51 -12.33
N VAL A 131 2.56 3.98 -11.11
CA VAL A 131 2.03 4.76 -9.98
C VAL A 131 2.93 5.96 -9.69
N THR A 132 4.25 5.79 -9.67
CA THR A 132 5.19 6.89 -9.44
C THR A 132 5.17 7.91 -10.58
N VAL A 133 5.06 7.48 -11.84
CA VAL A 133 4.90 8.39 -12.99
C VAL A 133 3.62 9.21 -12.84
N LEU A 134 2.51 8.56 -12.49
CA LEU A 134 1.24 9.25 -12.28
C LEU A 134 1.28 10.21 -11.09
N ALA A 135 2.11 9.94 -10.07
CA ALA A 135 2.26 10.79 -8.90
C ALA A 135 2.79 12.20 -9.22
N PHE A 136 3.48 12.41 -10.36
CA PHE A 136 3.87 13.75 -10.79
C PHE A 136 2.68 14.64 -11.11
N ALA A 137 1.58 14.09 -11.65
CA ALA A 137 0.41 14.86 -12.05
C ALA A 137 -0.22 15.66 -10.88
N PRO A 138 -0.63 15.05 -9.74
CA PRO A 138 -1.17 15.81 -8.63
C PRO A 138 -0.15 16.79 -8.05
N LEU A 139 1.15 16.45 -8.03
CA LEU A 139 2.18 17.33 -7.49
C LEU A 139 2.38 18.59 -8.35
N VAL A 140 2.43 18.46 -9.67
CA VAL A 140 2.52 19.59 -10.59
C VAL A 140 1.25 20.44 -10.52
N VAL A 141 0.07 19.81 -10.49
CA VAL A 141 -1.20 20.53 -10.33
C VAL A 141 -1.21 21.31 -9.02
N LEU A 142 -0.85 20.68 -7.89
CA LEU A 142 -0.80 21.34 -6.59
C LEU A 142 0.23 22.48 -6.57
N ALA A 143 1.43 22.28 -7.10
CA ALA A 143 2.45 23.33 -7.13
C ALA A 143 1.97 24.59 -7.87
N ASN A 144 1.37 24.42 -9.05
CA ASN A 144 0.80 25.53 -9.82
C ASN A 144 -0.44 26.13 -9.14
N ALA A 145 -1.30 25.29 -8.59
CA ALA A 145 -2.53 25.72 -7.92
C ALA A 145 -2.26 26.51 -6.65
N LEU A 146 -1.31 26.09 -5.80
CA LEU A 146 -0.88 26.86 -4.62
C LEU A 146 -0.25 28.19 -5.03
N SER A 147 0.52 28.21 -6.12
CA SER A 147 1.07 29.46 -6.66
C SER A 147 -0.06 30.43 -7.05
N LEU A 148 -1.04 29.96 -7.82
CA LEU A 148 -2.21 30.76 -8.20
C LEU A 148 -3.07 31.18 -7.01
N ALA A 149 -3.27 30.31 -6.02
CA ALA A 149 -4.02 30.62 -4.80
C ALA A 149 -3.38 31.77 -4.01
N ALA A 150 -2.04 31.89 -4.07
CA ALA A 150 -1.28 32.96 -3.45
C ALA A 150 -1.20 34.24 -4.31
N ALA A 151 -1.91 34.34 -5.44
CA ALA A 151 -1.90 35.51 -6.33
C ALA A 151 -2.19 36.84 -5.62
N PRO A 152 -3.18 36.96 -4.73
CA PRO A 152 -3.52 38.25 -4.10
C PRO A 152 -2.40 38.84 -3.24
N ILE A 153 -1.50 37.98 -2.76
CA ILE A 153 -0.37 38.35 -1.89
C ILE A 153 0.84 38.80 -2.72
N ARG A 154 0.96 38.30 -3.95
CA ARG A 154 2.19 38.40 -4.76
C ARG A 154 2.03 39.24 -6.03
N TYR A 155 0.83 39.71 -6.35
CA TYR A 155 0.62 40.57 -7.51
C TYR A 155 1.36 41.92 -7.34
N PRO A 156 1.91 42.50 -8.43
CA PRO A 156 1.88 42.01 -9.81
C PRO A 156 2.93 40.91 -10.09
N TYR A 157 2.57 39.92 -10.92
CA TYR A 157 3.45 38.83 -11.34
C TYR A 157 2.95 38.13 -12.61
N ALA A 158 3.84 37.42 -13.31
CA ALA A 158 3.52 36.77 -14.58
C ALA A 158 3.92 35.28 -14.54
N PRO A 159 3.05 34.38 -14.04
CA PRO A 159 3.31 32.95 -14.01
C PRO A 159 3.38 32.36 -15.43
N GLU A 160 4.34 31.45 -15.64
CA GLU A 160 4.50 30.66 -16.86
C GLU A 160 3.95 29.24 -16.64
N PHE A 161 3.12 28.75 -17.56
CA PHE A 161 2.45 27.44 -17.45
C PHE A 161 2.98 26.40 -18.44
N GLY A 162 4.08 26.71 -19.13
CA GLY A 162 4.68 25.89 -20.18
C GLY A 162 4.71 26.62 -21.52
N GLU A 163 4.90 25.87 -22.61
CA GLU A 163 4.96 26.41 -23.97
C GLU A 163 3.78 25.92 -24.80
N LEU A 164 3.15 26.82 -25.56
CA LEU A 164 2.13 26.52 -26.55
C LEU A 164 2.64 26.98 -27.92
N ASN A 165 2.89 26.05 -28.84
CA ASN A 165 3.51 26.33 -30.14
C ASN A 165 4.92 26.97 -30.04
N GLY A 166 5.70 26.62 -29.00
CA GLY A 166 7.04 27.17 -28.77
C GLY A 166 7.05 28.56 -28.14
N GLU A 167 5.87 29.10 -27.79
CA GLU A 167 5.76 30.36 -27.07
C GLU A 167 5.37 30.12 -25.62
N PRO A 168 6.00 30.79 -24.64
CA PRO A 168 5.62 30.68 -23.25
C PRO A 168 4.16 31.08 -23.04
N LEU A 169 3.37 30.18 -22.46
CA LEU A 169 2.01 30.48 -22.01
C LEU A 169 2.10 31.21 -20.68
N VAL A 170 2.10 32.54 -20.76
CA VAL A 170 2.18 33.44 -19.61
C VAL A 170 0.84 34.09 -19.35
N TRP A 171 0.44 34.17 -18.09
CA TRP A 171 -0.69 35.00 -17.67
C TRP A 171 -0.17 36.15 -16.82
N ALA A 172 -0.11 37.37 -17.36
CA ALA A 172 0.22 38.55 -16.56
C ALA A 172 -0.94 38.88 -15.60
N VAL A 173 -0.66 38.86 -14.30
CA VAL A 173 -1.61 39.22 -13.24
C VAL A 173 -1.21 40.57 -12.69
N ASP A 174 -1.77 41.63 -13.26
CA ASP A 174 -1.36 43.01 -12.99
C ASP A 174 -2.39 43.76 -12.14
N THR A 175 -3.63 43.26 -12.10
CA THR A 175 -4.74 43.91 -11.42
C THR A 175 -5.31 43.08 -10.27
N ALA A 176 -5.92 43.75 -9.29
CA ALA A 176 -6.56 43.08 -8.16
C ALA A 176 -7.69 42.11 -8.58
N PRO A 177 -8.58 42.45 -9.56
CA PRO A 177 -9.57 41.49 -10.05
C PRO A 177 -8.95 40.25 -10.70
N GLU A 178 -7.88 40.41 -11.50
CA GLU A 178 -7.16 39.27 -12.09
C GLU A 178 -6.52 38.40 -11.00
N ALA A 179 -5.95 39.01 -9.96
CA ALA A 179 -5.42 38.27 -8.82
C ALA A 179 -6.51 37.48 -8.08
N GLY A 180 -7.73 38.03 -7.99
CA GLY A 180 -8.90 37.32 -7.46
C GLY A 180 -9.31 36.12 -8.32
N LEU A 181 -9.30 36.27 -9.66
CA LEU A 181 -9.56 35.17 -10.58
C LEU A 181 -8.48 34.08 -10.50
N ALA A 182 -7.22 34.48 -10.43
CA ALA A 182 -6.09 33.59 -10.26
C ALA A 182 -6.22 32.80 -8.94
N ALA A 183 -6.59 33.47 -7.85
CA ALA A 183 -6.84 32.82 -6.57
C ALA A 183 -7.96 31.78 -6.66
N GLY A 184 -9.08 32.13 -7.29
CA GLY A 184 -10.21 31.22 -7.50
C GLY A 184 -9.81 29.99 -8.32
N LEU A 185 -9.07 30.18 -9.40
CA LEU A 185 -8.56 29.08 -10.23
C LEU A 185 -7.56 28.20 -9.44
N GLY A 186 -6.71 28.81 -8.62
CA GLY A 186 -5.81 28.11 -7.72
C GLY A 186 -6.55 27.23 -6.72
N VAL A 187 -7.63 27.73 -6.10
CA VAL A 187 -8.45 26.93 -5.17
C VAL A 187 -9.08 25.73 -5.88
N VAL A 188 -9.61 25.92 -7.09
CA VAL A 188 -10.14 24.80 -7.89
C VAL A 188 -9.03 23.80 -8.22
N GLY A 189 -7.86 24.27 -8.62
CA GLY A 189 -6.69 23.43 -8.88
C GLY A 189 -6.23 22.63 -7.66
N VAL A 190 -6.28 23.20 -6.46
CA VAL A 190 -5.97 22.47 -5.21
C VAL A 190 -6.94 21.32 -5.01
N LEU A 191 -8.24 21.57 -5.15
CA LEU A 191 -9.25 20.52 -5.01
C LEU A 191 -9.02 19.40 -6.02
N VAL A 192 -8.80 19.75 -7.29
CA VAL A 192 -8.49 18.77 -8.35
C VAL A 192 -7.24 17.97 -7.99
N GLY A 193 -6.15 18.62 -7.57
CA GLY A 193 -4.91 17.96 -7.19
C GLY A 193 -5.11 16.94 -6.06
N LEU A 194 -5.85 17.30 -5.02
CA LEU A 194 -6.15 16.41 -3.88
C LEU A 194 -7.05 15.23 -4.28
N HIS A 195 -8.05 15.43 -5.14
CA HIS A 195 -8.85 14.34 -5.69
C HIS A 195 -8.02 13.39 -6.54
N LEU A 196 -7.11 13.95 -7.35
CA LEU A 196 -6.19 13.18 -8.18
C LEU A 196 -5.21 12.35 -7.32
N THR A 197 -4.70 12.93 -6.24
CA THR A 197 -3.91 12.21 -5.22
C THR A 197 -4.68 11.02 -4.67
N ASN A 198 -5.93 11.22 -4.25
CA ASN A 198 -6.75 10.16 -3.69
C ASN A 198 -7.08 9.05 -4.69
N LEU A 199 -7.35 9.42 -5.95
CA LEU A 199 -7.59 8.48 -7.03
C LEU A 199 -6.36 7.58 -7.26
N ILE A 200 -5.18 8.18 -7.42
CA ILE A 200 -3.94 7.47 -7.71
C ILE A 200 -3.53 6.60 -6.51
N ALA A 201 -3.60 7.14 -5.29
CA ALA A 201 -3.32 6.39 -4.07
C ALA A 201 -4.32 5.25 -3.85
N GLY A 202 -5.59 5.45 -4.20
CA GLY A 202 -6.60 4.39 -4.22
C GLY A 202 -6.23 3.25 -5.18
N GLY A 203 -5.76 3.59 -6.38
CA GLY A 203 -5.23 2.60 -7.33
C GLY A 203 -4.01 1.85 -6.77
N ALA A 204 -3.06 2.57 -6.17
CA ALA A 204 -1.89 1.97 -5.52
C ALA A 204 -2.28 1.04 -4.36
N ARG A 205 -3.32 1.39 -3.60
CA ARG A 205 -3.88 0.55 -2.53
C ARG A 205 -4.44 -0.75 -3.08
N LEU A 206 -5.23 -0.69 -4.15
CA LEU A 206 -5.80 -1.88 -4.79
C LEU A 206 -4.71 -2.79 -5.36
N MET A 207 -3.68 -2.20 -5.97
CA MET A 207 -2.48 -2.89 -6.43
C MET A 207 -1.76 -3.61 -5.28
N ALA A 208 -1.56 -2.93 -4.14
CA ALA A 208 -0.92 -3.52 -2.97
C ALA A 208 -1.73 -4.71 -2.41
N ILE A 209 -3.05 -4.56 -2.26
CA ILE A 209 -3.92 -5.65 -1.79
C ILE A 209 -3.89 -6.83 -2.77
N GLY A 210 -4.02 -6.56 -4.07
CA GLY A 210 -4.11 -7.60 -5.09
C GLY A 210 -2.83 -8.38 -5.30
N LEU A 211 -1.66 -7.76 -5.09
CA LEU A 211 -0.35 -8.35 -5.40
C LEU A 211 0.45 -8.71 -4.14
N LEU A 212 0.44 -7.87 -3.11
CA LEU A 212 1.21 -8.09 -1.88
C LEU A 212 0.41 -8.76 -0.76
N GLY A 213 -0.92 -8.75 -0.86
CA GLY A 213 -1.80 -9.46 0.06
C GLY A 213 -1.87 -10.96 -0.22
N ASP A 214 -2.19 -11.71 0.82
CA ASP A 214 -2.29 -13.16 0.80
C ASP A 214 -3.61 -13.59 0.15
N GLY A 215 -3.54 -14.49 -0.83
CA GLY A 215 -4.73 -14.98 -1.57
C GLY A 215 -5.72 -15.76 -0.71
N THR A 216 -5.33 -16.18 0.48
CA THR A 216 -6.11 -16.97 1.45
C THR A 216 -7.29 -16.19 2.05
N GLY A 217 -7.26 -14.85 2.01
CA GLY A 217 -8.40 -14.02 2.42
C GLY A 217 -9.64 -14.18 1.55
N ARG A 218 -9.50 -14.70 0.31
CA ARG A 218 -10.63 -15.03 -0.57
C ARG A 218 -11.32 -16.32 -0.16
N GLU A 219 -10.56 -17.33 0.24
CA GLU A 219 -11.08 -18.61 0.74
C GLU A 219 -11.74 -18.48 2.12
N GLY A 220 -11.20 -17.60 2.98
CA GLY A 220 -11.81 -17.25 4.26
C GLY A 220 -13.11 -16.45 4.12
N ALA A 221 -13.21 -15.56 3.13
CA ALA A 221 -14.43 -14.82 2.84
C ALA A 221 -15.53 -15.70 2.20
N GLU A 222 -15.16 -16.63 1.31
CA GLU A 222 -16.09 -17.62 0.76
C GLU A 222 -16.53 -18.65 1.81
N SER A 223 -15.65 -19.04 2.75
CA SER A 223 -15.99 -19.91 3.88
C SER A 223 -16.86 -19.20 4.93
N ALA A 224 -16.68 -17.90 5.14
CA ALA A 224 -17.53 -17.09 6.02
C ALA A 224 -18.92 -16.81 5.42
N VAL A 225 -19.02 -16.76 4.08
CA VAL A 225 -20.32 -16.68 3.36
C VAL A 225 -21.03 -18.05 3.34
N GLY A 226 -20.30 -19.16 3.49
CA GLY A 226 -20.87 -20.51 3.58
C GLY A 226 -21.36 -20.94 4.97
N SER A 227 -21.07 -20.18 6.03
CA SER A 227 -21.36 -20.59 7.42
C SER A 227 -22.05 -19.50 8.25
N GLY A 228 -22.99 -18.78 7.65
CA GLY A 228 -23.77 -17.75 8.33
C GLY A 228 -25.16 -17.54 7.74
N GLY A 229 -26.17 -18.16 8.35
CA GLY A 229 -27.57 -17.71 8.23
C GLY A 229 -28.50 -18.63 7.43
N ASP A 230 -28.87 -19.76 8.03
CA ASP A 230 -30.19 -20.35 7.83
C ASP A 230 -31.22 -19.44 8.52
N GLY A 231 -32.16 -18.88 7.76
CA GLY A 231 -33.22 -18.01 8.27
C GLY A 231 -33.56 -16.86 7.32
N ASP A 232 -34.74 -16.97 6.69
CA ASP A 232 -35.45 -15.93 5.94
C ASP A 232 -35.06 -15.72 4.47
N ARG A 233 -35.27 -16.77 3.66
CA ARG A 233 -35.49 -16.59 2.21
C ARG A 233 -36.95 -16.21 1.98
N VAL A 234 -37.19 -14.91 1.82
CA VAL A 234 -38.42 -14.38 1.21
C VAL A 234 -38.50 -14.87 -0.24
N THR A 235 -39.35 -15.85 -0.49
CA THR A 235 -39.70 -16.30 -1.84
C THR A 235 -40.60 -15.25 -2.49
N VAL A 236 -40.06 -14.51 -3.47
CA VAL A 236 -40.90 -13.72 -4.37
C VAL A 236 -41.42 -14.67 -5.44
N ASP A 237 -42.72 -14.96 -5.37
CA ASP A 237 -43.47 -15.63 -6.42
C ASP A 237 -43.24 -14.89 -7.75
N ARG A 238 -42.56 -15.56 -8.68
CA ARG A 238 -42.53 -15.14 -10.09
C ARG A 238 -43.29 -16.17 -10.90
N GLU A 239 -44.41 -15.73 -11.46
CA GLU A 239 -45.27 -16.51 -12.34
C GLU A 239 -44.50 -17.14 -13.52
N PRO A 240 -44.87 -18.35 -13.95
CA PRO A 240 -44.21 -19.04 -15.05
C PRO A 240 -44.69 -18.48 -16.40
N GLY A 241 -43.76 -17.87 -17.14
CA GLY A 241 -43.95 -17.50 -18.54
C GLY A 241 -43.96 -18.75 -19.43
N PRO A 242 -44.81 -18.80 -20.46
CA PRO A 242 -44.94 -19.97 -21.33
C PRO A 242 -43.79 -19.93 -22.32
N ASP A 243 -42.91 -20.92 -22.27
CA ASP A 243 -42.13 -21.44 -23.41
C ASP A 243 -41.30 -22.63 -22.88
N ARG A 244 -42.02 -23.73 -22.59
CA ARG A 244 -41.43 -25.06 -22.51
C ARG A 244 -41.37 -25.62 -23.93
N GLU A 245 -40.18 -25.75 -24.48
CA GLU A 245 -39.92 -26.81 -25.45
C GLU A 245 -39.39 -28.05 -24.68
N PRO A 246 -39.97 -29.24 -24.89
CA PRO A 246 -39.55 -30.44 -24.17
C PRO A 246 -38.27 -31.02 -24.77
N GLU A 247 -37.18 -31.06 -23.99
CA GLU A 247 -36.05 -31.94 -24.31
C GLU A 247 -36.45 -33.41 -24.04
N PRO A 248 -36.14 -34.33 -24.96
CA PRO A 248 -36.49 -35.74 -24.83
C PRO A 248 -35.54 -36.48 -23.88
N ASP A 249 -36.15 -37.17 -22.93
CA ASP A 249 -35.72 -38.38 -22.22
C ASP A 249 -34.25 -38.79 -22.38
N ARG A 250 -33.41 -38.37 -21.43
CA ARG A 250 -32.19 -39.12 -21.07
C ARG A 250 -32.44 -39.85 -19.77
N GLU A 251 -32.42 -41.17 -19.88
CA GLU A 251 -32.54 -42.15 -18.80
C GLU A 251 -31.47 -41.90 -17.70
N PRO A 252 -31.80 -42.10 -16.42
CA PRO A 252 -30.84 -42.02 -15.33
C PRO A 252 -29.99 -43.31 -15.28
N GLU A 253 -28.68 -43.20 -15.48
CA GLU A 253 -27.75 -44.28 -15.09
C GLU A 253 -27.69 -44.39 -13.57
N PRO A 254 -27.70 -45.62 -13.00
CA PRO A 254 -27.81 -45.83 -11.57
C PRO A 254 -26.48 -45.71 -10.84
N ASP A 255 -26.54 -45.04 -9.69
CA ASP A 255 -25.84 -45.25 -8.42
C ASP A 255 -24.63 -46.20 -8.43
N ARG A 256 -23.44 -45.63 -8.27
CA ARG A 256 -22.32 -46.33 -7.61
C ARG A 256 -21.97 -45.60 -6.32
N GLU A 257 -22.48 -46.16 -5.23
CA GLU A 257 -22.04 -45.93 -3.86
C GLU A 257 -20.64 -46.52 -3.59
N PRO A 258 -19.98 -46.12 -2.48
CA PRO A 258 -18.53 -46.00 -2.37
C PRO A 258 -17.84 -47.27 -1.85
N GLU A 259 -16.61 -47.47 -2.28
CA GLU A 259 -15.73 -48.51 -1.73
C GLU A 259 -15.08 -47.96 -0.45
N ILE A 260 -15.58 -48.40 0.70
CA ILE A 260 -14.95 -48.24 2.01
C ILE A 260 -14.09 -49.49 2.28
N ASP A 261 -12.79 -49.35 2.12
CA ASP A 261 -11.78 -50.12 2.87
C ASP A 261 -11.14 -49.13 3.85
N GLY A 262 -10.91 -49.40 5.12
CA GLY A 262 -10.77 -50.65 5.84
C GLY A 262 -9.92 -50.28 7.05
N ALA A 263 -10.43 -50.54 8.25
CA ALA A 263 -9.88 -50.13 9.52
C ALA A 263 -8.48 -50.68 9.82
N SER A 264 -7.70 -49.91 10.57
CA SER A 264 -6.87 -50.48 11.65
C SER A 264 -6.47 -49.39 12.65
N ALA A 265 -7.01 -49.54 13.85
CA ALA A 265 -6.50 -48.95 15.08
C ALA A 265 -5.18 -49.62 15.47
N ASP A 266 -4.26 -48.87 16.08
CA ASP A 266 -3.45 -49.40 17.16
C ASP A 266 -3.10 -48.32 18.19
N ALA A 267 -3.22 -48.71 19.45
CA ALA A 267 -2.82 -47.98 20.65
C ALA A 267 -1.28 -48.03 20.77
N GLY A 268 -0.56 -47.09 21.38
CA GLY A 268 -0.64 -46.68 22.78
C GLY A 268 0.78 -46.74 23.40
N SER A 269 0.96 -46.07 24.55
CA SER A 269 2.19 -45.92 25.37
C SER A 269 3.04 -44.69 24.99
N GLY A 270 3.07 -43.60 25.76
CA GLY A 270 3.47 -43.47 27.18
C GLY A 270 4.91 -42.94 27.22
N ALA A 271 5.38 -42.01 28.05
CA ALA A 271 4.85 -41.29 29.20
C ALA A 271 5.77 -40.07 29.47
N ASP A 272 5.37 -39.26 30.47
CA ASP A 272 6.22 -38.53 31.44
C ASP A 272 6.21 -36.99 31.48
N ALA A 273 5.92 -36.53 32.72
CA ALA A 273 6.28 -35.31 33.46
C ALA A 273 5.63 -33.97 33.02
N GLU A 274 4.71 -33.41 33.81
CA GLU A 274 4.96 -32.48 34.95
C GLU A 274 5.68 -31.20 34.48
N GLU A 275 5.13 -29.99 34.59
CA GLU A 275 4.83 -29.31 35.84
C GLU A 275 3.95 -28.05 35.60
N SER A 276 3.07 -27.76 36.56
CA SER A 276 2.16 -26.61 36.60
C SER A 276 2.90 -25.35 37.04
N GLY A 277 2.88 -24.29 36.22
CA GLY A 277 3.41 -22.96 36.55
C GLY A 277 2.48 -21.84 36.10
N SER A 278 1.68 -21.34 37.04
CA SER A 278 0.77 -20.21 36.91
C SER A 278 1.50 -18.86 36.88
N SER A 279 0.86 -17.87 36.24
CA SER A 279 1.06 -16.41 36.31
C SER A 279 2.22 -15.79 35.55
N ALA A 280 1.90 -15.01 34.50
CA ALA A 280 1.89 -13.54 34.54
C ALA A 280 2.01 -12.98 33.13
N VAL A 281 0.95 -12.32 32.68
CA VAL A 281 0.94 -11.40 31.54
C VAL A 281 1.65 -10.11 31.98
N PRO A 282 2.61 -9.55 31.22
CA PRO A 282 2.95 -8.14 31.35
C PRO A 282 2.32 -7.37 30.21
N ASP A 283 1.35 -6.52 30.57
CA ASP A 283 0.92 -5.36 29.80
C ASP A 283 2.13 -4.48 29.48
N ALA A 284 2.25 -4.03 28.23
CA ALA A 284 3.24 -3.04 27.81
C ALA A 284 2.50 -1.80 27.28
N ASP A 285 1.82 -1.10 28.19
CA ASP A 285 1.47 0.30 28.07
C ASP A 285 2.50 1.12 28.87
N GLY A 286 3.00 2.22 28.26
CA GLY A 286 3.71 3.28 29.00
C GLY A 286 5.14 3.56 28.52
N PHE A 287 5.29 4.39 27.49
CA PHE A 287 6.52 5.15 27.26
C PHE A 287 6.34 6.54 27.89
N GLU A 288 6.93 6.74 29.07
CA GLU A 288 7.13 8.06 29.70
C GLU A 288 8.31 8.78 29.04
N PHE A 289 8.10 10.06 28.69
CA PHE A 289 9.16 10.96 28.27
C PHE A 289 9.90 11.49 29.51
N GLY A 290 11.20 11.20 29.57
CA GLY A 290 12.10 11.69 30.60
C GLY A 290 12.34 13.20 30.53
N ASP A 291 12.64 13.73 31.71
CA ASP A 291 12.68 15.13 32.11
C ASP A 291 13.60 16.07 31.29
N ASP A 292 13.15 17.33 31.27
CA ASP A 292 13.78 18.54 30.75
C ASP A 292 15.07 18.88 31.55
N PRO A 293 16.22 19.13 30.91
CA PRO A 293 17.38 19.67 31.64
C PRO A 293 17.29 21.19 31.82
N GLU A 294 17.35 21.58 33.10
CA GLU A 294 17.34 22.93 33.67
C GLU A 294 18.23 23.97 32.94
N ALA A 295 17.68 25.17 32.80
CA ALA A 295 18.40 26.37 32.37
C ALA A 295 19.35 26.88 33.48
N PRO A 296 20.60 27.28 33.16
CA PRO A 296 21.47 27.88 34.15
C PRO A 296 21.17 29.37 34.38
N ASP A 297 20.77 29.61 35.63
CA ASP A 297 20.80 30.78 36.50
C ASP A 297 21.51 32.07 36.02
N GLU A 298 20.78 33.19 36.06
CA GLU A 298 21.29 34.55 35.90
C GLU A 298 21.93 35.03 37.22
N GLY A 299 23.25 35.16 37.24
CA GLY A 299 24.00 35.80 38.33
C GLY A 299 24.51 37.19 37.96
N ASP A 300 23.84 38.23 38.45
CA ASP A 300 24.30 39.62 38.50
C ASP A 300 25.46 39.79 39.52
N GLY A 301 26.40 40.71 39.27
CA GLY A 301 27.33 41.17 40.34
C GLY A 301 28.78 41.53 39.98
N ARG A 302 28.97 42.65 39.27
CA ARG A 302 29.85 43.81 39.62
C ARG A 302 31.25 43.61 40.31
N ALA A 303 32.23 44.38 39.77
CA ALA A 303 33.54 44.80 40.32
C ALA A 303 34.64 43.71 40.34
N ASP A 304 35.93 43.96 40.08
CA ASP A 304 36.77 45.12 40.37
C ASP A 304 38.02 45.17 39.45
N ARG A 305 38.75 46.27 39.58
CA ARG A 305 39.95 46.76 38.89
C ARG A 305 41.15 45.81 38.77
N GLY A 306 41.97 46.08 37.74
CA GLY A 306 43.38 45.67 37.62
C GLY A 306 43.99 46.21 36.34
#